data_AF-A0A7Y1UK61-F1
#
_entry.id   AF-A0A7Y1UK61-F1
#
_cell.length_a   1.000
_cell.length_b   1.000
_cell.length_c   1.000
_cell.angle_alpha   90.00
_cell.angle_beta   90.00
_cell.angle_gamma   90.00
#
_symmetry.space_group_name_H-M   'P 1'
#
loop_
_entity.id
_entity.type
_entity.pdbx_description
1 polymer ?
#
loop_
_entity_poly.entity_id
_entity_poly.type
_entity_poly.pdbx_seq_one_letter_code
_entity_poly.pdbx_strand_id
1 'polypeptide(L)' 'NRLEVICDGGIYRIFLNGVLVNEGRDATPDEGFIGIQSEWAECFFRRLELWPLGKFKEKQ' A
#
# COMPACT_ATOMS: atom_id res chain seq x y z
N ASN A 1 -1.71 10.81 -8.09
CA ASN A 1 -1.73 9.34 -8.16
C ASN A 1 -2.39 8.76 -6.93
N ARG A 2 -3.00 7.59 -7.07
CA ARG A 2 -3.51 6.76 -5.97
C ARG A 2 -2.63 5.52 -5.88
N LEU A 3 -1.99 5.33 -4.74
CA LEU A 3 -1.21 4.13 -4.43
C LEU A 3 -2.04 3.30 -3.46
N GLU A 4 -2.23 2.03 -3.80
CA GLU A 4 -2.89 1.06 -2.92
C GLU A 4 -1.91 -0.06 -2.65
N VAL A 5 -1.71 -0.36 -1.37
CA VAL A 5 -0.86 -1.46 -0.93
C VAL A 5 -1.73 -2.40 -0.12
N ILE A 6 -1.87 -3.64 -0.57
CA ILE A 6 -2.62 -4.69 0.10
C ILE A 6 -1.61 -5.67 0.67
N CYS A 7 -1.51 -5.76 1.99
CA CYS A 7 -0.65 -6.71 2.70
C CYS A 7 -1.50 -7.76 3.42
N ASP A 8 -1.38 -9.02 3.01
CA ASP A 8 -2.09 -10.17 3.54
C ASP A 8 -1.08 -11.24 3.96
N GLY A 9 -0.63 -11.17 5.22
CA GLY A 9 0.53 -11.89 5.71
C GLY A 9 1.76 -11.62 4.84
N GLY A 10 2.46 -12.68 4.41
CA GLY A 10 3.63 -12.58 3.54
C GLY A 10 3.34 -12.24 2.06
N ILE A 11 2.08 -11.97 1.69
CA ILE A 11 1.71 -11.60 0.32
C ILE A 11 1.43 -10.09 0.27
N TYR A 12 2.02 -9.41 -0.70
CA TYR A 12 1.72 -8.00 -0.95
C TYR A 12 1.40 -7.73 -2.42
N ARG A 13 0.49 -6.79 -2.66
CA ARG A 13 0.15 -6.27 -3.99
C ARG A 13 0.13 -4.75 -3.96
N ILE A 14 0.77 -4.14 -4.95
CA ILE A 14 0.84 -2.69 -5.11
C ILE A 14 0.12 -2.30 -6.40
N PHE A 15 -0.87 -1.42 -6.26
CA PHE A 15 -1.58 -0.84 -7.38
C PHE A 15 -1.25 0.65 -7.50
N LEU A 16 -0.93 1.08 -8.72
CA LEU A 16 -0.79 2.48 -9.07
C LEU A 16 -1.94 2.87 -9.99
N ASN A 17 -2.80 3.77 -9.51
CA ASN A 17 -3.99 4.21 -10.24
C ASN A 17 -4.86 3.02 -10.72
N GLY A 18 -5.07 2.02 -9.86
CA GLY A 18 -5.86 0.82 -10.15
C GLY A 18 -5.14 -0.26 -10.97
N VAL A 19 -3.93 -0.01 -11.45
CA VAL A 19 -3.13 -0.97 -12.21
C VAL A 19 -2.18 -1.71 -11.26
N LEU A 20 -2.21 -3.04 -11.26
CA LEU A 20 -1.24 -3.86 -10.52
C LEU A 20 0.16 -3.63 -11.12
N VAL A 21 1.06 -3.07 -10.33
CA VAL A 21 2.44 -2.78 -10.77
C VAL A 21 3.47 -3.69 -10.09
N ASN A 22 3.12 -4.29 -8.94
CA ASN A 22 4.02 -5.19 -8.23
C ASN A 22 3.23 -6.19 -7.36
N GLU A 23 3.66 -7.46 -7.35
CA GLU A 23 3.17 -8.50 -6.45
C GLU A 23 4.38 -9.29 -5.93
N GLY A 24 4.39 -9.58 -4.63
CA GLY A 24 5.37 -10.46 -4.01
C GLY A 24 4.72 -11.40 -3.00
N ARG A 25 5.45 -12.48 -2.69
CA ARG A 25 5.03 -13.57 -1.79
C ARG A 25 6.19 -13.94 -0.87
N ASP A 26 5.88 -14.61 0.25
CA ASP A 26 6.84 -15.04 1.26
C ASP A 26 7.69 -13.89 1.83
N ALA A 27 7.09 -12.70 1.97
CA ALA A 27 7.75 -11.54 2.54
C ALA A 27 8.08 -11.75 4.02
N THR A 28 9.30 -11.39 4.42
CA THR A 28 9.73 -11.32 5.83
C THR A 28 10.33 -9.93 6.09
N PRO A 29 9.85 -9.17 7.09
CA PRO A 29 8.73 -9.49 7.99
C PRO A 29 7.36 -9.43 7.29
N ASP A 30 6.38 -10.17 7.81
CA ASP A 30 4.97 -10.18 7.36
C ASP A 30 4.03 -9.32 8.23
N GLU A 31 4.56 -8.72 9.31
CA GLU A 31 3.87 -7.77 10.18
C GLU A 31 4.80 -6.66 10.69
N GLY A 32 4.24 -5.50 11.03
CA GLY A 32 5.02 -4.39 11.59
C GLY A 32 4.38 -3.01 11.42
N PHE A 33 5.19 -1.97 11.61
CA PHE A 33 4.77 -0.59 11.45
C PHE A 33 4.68 -0.19 9.96
N ILE A 34 3.70 0.66 9.65
CA ILE A 34 3.55 1.27 8.33
C ILE A 34 4.22 2.65 8.35
N GLY A 35 5.23 2.83 7.50
CA GLY A 35 5.96 4.08 7.35
C GLY A 35 5.73 4.73 5.99
N ILE A 36 5.88 6.05 5.94
CA ILE A 36 5.93 6.83 4.69
C ILE A 36 7.34 7.38 4.57
N GLN A 37 7.95 7.14 3.42
CA GLN A 37 9.30 7.57 3.12
C GLN A 37 9.31 8.44 1.87
N SER A 38 10.17 9.45 1.87
CA SER A 38 10.62 10.14 0.66
C SER A 38 12.14 9.99 0.57
N GLU A 39 12.67 9.89 -0.64
CA GLU A 39 14.11 9.83 -0.90
C GLU A 39 14.52 10.98 -1.83
N TRP A 40 15.49 11.79 -1.40
CA TRP A 40 16.09 12.95 -2.09
C TRP A 40 15.17 14.13 -2.46
N ALA A 41 14.00 13.86 -3.03
CA ALA A 41 13.08 14.86 -3.54
C ALA A 41 11.87 15.08 -2.62
N GLU A 42 11.21 16.22 -2.80
CA GLU A 42 9.96 16.53 -2.13
C GLU A 42 8.83 15.61 -2.62
N CYS A 43 8.02 15.11 -1.68
CA CYS A 43 6.81 14.35 -1.97
C CYS A 43 5.62 14.89 -1.17
N PHE A 44 4.50 15.09 -1.86
CA PHE A 44 3.24 15.51 -1.25
C PHE A 44 2.31 14.32 -1.05
N PHE A 45 2.07 13.97 0.22
CA PHE A 45 1.14 12.90 0.61
C PHE A 45 -0.18 13.49 1.09
N ARG A 46 -1.30 12.85 0.72
CA ARG A 46 -2.64 13.24 1.16
C ARG A 46 -3.56 12.03 1.21
N ARG A 47 -4.57 12.07 2.08
CA ARG A 47 -5.55 10.98 2.30
C ARG A 47 -4.86 9.64 2.59
N LEU A 48 -4.13 9.63 3.70
CA LEU A 48 -3.50 8.43 4.24
C LEU A 48 -4.57 7.67 5.02
N GLU A 49 -4.98 6.53 4.51
CA GLU A 49 -6.04 5.71 5.09
C GLU A 49 -5.52 4.30 5.29
N LEU A 50 -5.79 3.72 6.45
CA LEU A 50 -5.48 2.32 6.77
C LEU A 50 -6.80 1.59 7.01
N TRP A 51 -7.01 0.51 6.26
CA TRP A 51 -8.22 -0.30 6.35
C TRP A 51 -7.84 -1.76 6.65
N PRO A 52 -8.60 -2.45 7.51
CA PRO A 52 -8.47 -3.90 7.60
C PRO A 52 -8.78 -4.55 6.23
N LEU A 53 -8.24 -5.75 6.02
CA LEU A 53 -8.42 -6.49 4.77
C LEU A 53 -9.90 -6.68 4.43
N GLY A 54 -10.25 -6.40 3.17
CA GLY A 54 -11.61 -6.48 2.65
C GLY A 54 -12.58 -5.41 3.17
N LYS A 55 -12.13 -4.41 3.93
CA LYS A 55 -13.00 -3.34 4.48
C LYS A 55 -12.99 -2.04 3.67
N PHE A 56 -11.99 -1.84 2.82
CA PHE A 56 -11.97 -0.67 1.95
C PHE A 56 -13.14 -0.70 0.96
N LYS A 57 -13.81 0.44 0.81
CA LYS A 57 -14.80 0.69 -0.23
C LYS A 57 -14.44 2.01 -0.90
N GLU A 58 -14.28 1.98 -2.21
CA GLU A 58 -14.06 3.20 -2.97
C GLU A 58 -15.31 4.08 -2.85
N LYS A 59 -15.11 5.30 -2.33
CA LYS A 59 -16.18 6.30 -2.31
C LYS A 59 -16.35 6.79 -3.74
N GLN A 60 -17.56 6.61 -4.27
CA GLN A 60 -17.98 7.23 -5.54
C GLN A 60 -17.96 8.75 -5.45
#